data_AF-A0A835SUB0-F1
#
_entry.id   AF-A0A835SUB0-F1
#
_cell.length_a   1.000
_cell.length_b   1.000
_cell.length_c   1.000
_cell.angle_alpha   90.00
_cell.angle_beta   90.00
_cell.angle_gamma   90.00
#
_symmetry.space_group_name_H-M   'P 1'
#
loop_
_entity.id
_entity.type
_entity.pdbx_description
1 polymer ?
#
loop_
_entity_poly.entity_id
_entity_poly.type
_entity_poly.pdbx_seq_one_letter_code
_entity_poly.pdbx_strand_id
1 'polypeptide(L)'
;MRFHGRHGVLAEETRLGQPFVVDASLQVDTSRAGATDDLTDTVSYADVYKDIKGVVEGEPCKLLEAVAHRACAAVLAQHRGVREMRLAIRKLSIPGVPSVVESVGVEVHRHR
;
A
#
# COMPACT_ATOMS: atom_id res chain seq x y z
N MET A 1 1.24 6.17 -5.23
CA MET A 1 0.11 5.53 -5.96
C MET A 1 -1.21 6.05 -5.43
N ARG A 2 -2.29 6.09 -6.22
CA ARG A 2 -3.64 6.49 -5.76
C ARG A 2 -4.66 5.45 -6.19
N PHE A 3 -5.50 5.01 -5.25
CA PHE A 3 -6.49 3.95 -5.44
C PHE A 3 -7.85 4.39 -4.88
N HIS A 4 -8.95 3.81 -5.36
CA HIS A 4 -10.27 4.03 -4.78
C HIS A 4 -10.66 2.84 -3.91
N GLY A 5 -10.69 3.02 -2.59
CA GLY A 5 -10.95 1.96 -1.63
C GLY A 5 -12.24 2.20 -0.85
N ARG A 6 -12.76 1.15 -0.20
CA ARG A 6 -13.95 1.20 0.65
C ARG A 6 -13.59 0.88 2.09
N HIS A 7 -12.63 1.62 2.65
CA HIS A 7 -12.14 1.40 4.00
C HIS A 7 -12.54 2.53 4.94
N GLY A 8 -12.90 2.16 6.16
CA GLY A 8 -13.34 3.12 7.16
C GLY A 8 -14.24 2.50 8.22
N VAL A 9 -14.44 3.24 9.30
CA VAL A 9 -15.29 2.83 10.42
C VAL A 9 -16.74 3.23 10.15
N LEU A 10 -16.95 4.35 9.45
CA LEU A 10 -18.27 4.86 9.16
C LEU A 10 -18.89 4.09 8.00
N ALA A 11 -20.18 3.75 8.12
CA ALA A 11 -20.90 2.99 7.09
C ALA A 11 -20.86 3.68 5.71
N GLU A 12 -20.84 5.01 5.70
CA GLU A 12 -20.71 5.81 4.48
C GLU A 12 -19.36 5.61 3.79
N GLU A 13 -18.26 5.49 4.54
CA GLU A 13 -16.92 5.26 3.99
C GLU A 13 -16.85 3.91 3.25
N THR A 14 -17.46 2.87 3.83
CA THR A 14 -17.50 1.54 3.20
C THR A 14 -18.50 1.46 2.04
N ARG A 15 -19.52 2.33 2.02
CA ARG A 15 -20.55 2.36 0.97
C ARG A 15 -20.11 3.15 -0.26
N LEU A 16 -19.62 4.38 -0.06
CA LEU A 16 -19.21 5.28 -1.14
C LEU A 16 -17.77 5.02 -1.58
N GLY A 17 -16.90 4.69 -0.62
CA GLY A 17 -15.46 4.65 -0.82
C GLY A 17 -14.86 6.04 -1.04
N GLN A 18 -13.54 6.09 -1.09
CA GLN A 18 -12.79 7.32 -1.24
C GLN A 18 -11.39 7.03 -1.80
N PRO A 19 -10.69 8.05 -2.33
CA PRO A 19 -9.30 7.90 -2.74
C PRO A 19 -8.36 7.72 -1.54
N PHE A 20 -7.49 6.72 -1.64
CA PHE A 20 -6.34 6.51 -0.77
C PHE A 20 -5.04 6.79 -1.54
N VAL A 21 -4.09 7.44 -0.89
CA VAL A 21 -2.73 7.59 -1.42
C VAL A 21 -1.82 6.62 -0.70
N VAL A 22 -1.08 5.84 -1.47
CA VAL A 22 -0.17 4.81 -0.97
C VAL A 22 1.23 5.05 -1.49
N ASP A 23 2.20 5.13 -0.60
CA ASP A 23 3.63 5.06 -0.93
C ASP A 23 4.20 3.75 -0.43
N ALA A 24 5.06 3.14 -1.24
CA ALA A 24 5.75 1.92 -0.90
C ALA A 24 7.24 2.07 -1.21
N SER A 25 8.08 1.66 -0.27
CA SER A 25 9.53 1.56 -0.44
C SER A 25 9.94 0.15 -0.08
N LEU A 26 10.71 -0.49 -0.96
CA LEU A 26 11.15 -1.88 -0.81
C LEU A 26 12.66 -1.91 -0.65
N GLN A 27 13.14 -2.73 0.29
CA GLN A 27 14.54 -3.09 0.36
C GLN A 27 14.77 -4.36 -0.45
N VAL A 28 15.48 -4.21 -1.57
CA VAL A 28 15.80 -5.26 -2.54
C VAL A 28 17.28 -5.10 -2.92
N ASP A 29 17.98 -6.20 -3.18
CA ASP A 29 19.31 -6.14 -3.79
C ASP A 29 19.15 -5.87 -5.29
N THR A 30 19.55 -4.68 -5.72
CA THR A 30 19.46 -4.24 -7.12
C THR A 30 20.79 -4.33 -7.86
N SER A 31 21.83 -4.86 -7.24
CA SER A 31 23.19 -4.86 -7.81
C SER A 31 23.27 -5.61 -9.15
N ARG A 32 22.69 -6.82 -9.19
CA ARG A 32 22.69 -7.66 -10.39
C ARG A 32 21.85 -7.05 -11.51
N ALA A 33 20.60 -6.68 -11.23
CA ALA A 33 19.73 -6.04 -12.21
C ALA A 33 20.33 -4.72 -12.75
N GLY A 34 21.02 -3.95 -11.90
CA GLY A 34 21.72 -2.74 -12.34
C GLY A 34 22.93 -3.01 -13.25
N ALA A 35 23.50 -4.21 -13.20
CA ALA A 35 24.61 -4.62 -14.07
C ALA A 35 24.14 -5.32 -15.35
N THR A 36 23.01 -6.04 -15.30
CA THR A 36 22.50 -6.86 -16.40
C THR A 36 21.41 -6.18 -17.23
N ASP A 37 20.72 -5.18 -16.67
CA ASP A 37 19.53 -4.57 -17.24
C ASP A 37 18.40 -5.59 -17.54
N ASP A 38 18.34 -6.67 -16.76
CA ASP A 38 17.34 -7.73 -16.89
C ASP A 38 16.31 -7.66 -15.76
N LEU A 39 15.02 -7.55 -16.13
CA LEU A 39 13.90 -7.51 -15.18
C LEU A 39 13.81 -8.79 -14.33
N THR A 40 14.27 -9.92 -14.85
CA THR A 40 14.27 -11.21 -14.14
C THR A 40 15.24 -11.24 -12.95
N ASP A 41 16.20 -10.30 -12.92
CA ASP A 41 17.17 -10.16 -11.83
C ASP A 41 16.68 -9.23 -10.70
N THR A 42 15.44 -8.72 -10.77
CA THR A 42 14.86 -7.82 -9.75
C THR A 42 13.38 -8.12 -9.46
N VAL A 43 12.80 -7.32 -8.58
CA VAL A 43 11.37 -7.31 -8.29
C VAL A 43 10.67 -6.30 -9.20
N SER A 44 9.70 -6.79 -9.98
CA SER A 44 8.87 -5.96 -10.84
C SER A 44 7.97 -5.04 -10.01
N TYR A 45 8.19 -3.72 -10.11
CA TYR A 45 7.31 -2.74 -9.46
C TYR A 45 5.86 -2.81 -9.97
N ALA A 46 5.65 -3.29 -11.20
CA ALA A 46 4.33 -3.45 -11.78
C ALA A 46 3.54 -4.56 -11.08
N ASP A 47 4.22 -5.62 -10.62
CA ASP A 47 3.57 -6.71 -9.89
C ASP A 47 3.33 -6.32 -8.43
N VAL A 48 4.28 -5.63 -7.80
CA VAL A 48 4.07 -5.02 -6.48
C VAL A 48 2.87 -4.04 -6.49
N TYR A 49 2.76 -3.23 -7.55
CA TYR A 49 1.62 -2.33 -7.73
C TYR A 49 0.29 -3.11 -7.76
N LYS A 50 0.23 -4.23 -8.50
CA LYS A 50 -0.98 -5.07 -8.58
C LYS A 50 -1.34 -5.65 -7.23
N ASP A 51 -0.36 -6.12 -6.45
CA ASP A 51 -0.58 -6.67 -5.11
C ASP A 51 -1.16 -5.61 -4.16
N ILE A 52 -0.55 -4.43 -4.13
CA ILE A 52 -1.02 -3.32 -3.30
C ILE A 52 -2.42 -2.88 -3.75
N LYS A 53 -2.66 -2.74 -5.05
CA LYS A 53 -3.97 -2.40 -5.61
C LYS A 53 -5.04 -3.40 -5.19
N GLY A 54 -4.76 -4.70 -5.32
CA GLY A 54 -5.69 -5.78 -4.97
C GLY A 54 -6.12 -5.73 -3.50
N VAL A 55 -5.22 -5.31 -2.60
CA VAL A 55 -5.56 -5.12 -1.19
C VAL A 55 -6.38 -3.84 -0.97
N VAL A 56 -5.98 -2.71 -1.56
CA VAL A 56 -6.58 -1.39 -1.29
C VAL A 56 -7.96 -1.23 -1.95
N GLU A 57 -8.18 -1.84 -3.12
CA GLU A 57 -9.49 -1.82 -3.80
C GLU A 57 -10.36 -3.04 -3.45
N GLY A 58 -9.81 -3.97 -2.66
CA GLY A 58 -10.44 -5.23 -2.26
C GLY A 58 -11.33 -5.10 -1.03
N GLU A 59 -11.29 -6.14 -0.19
CA GLU A 59 -12.20 -6.29 0.95
C GLU A 59 -12.09 -5.11 1.94
N PRO A 60 -13.22 -4.44 2.26
CA PRO A 60 -13.27 -3.38 3.25
C PRO A 60 -12.58 -3.72 4.57
N CYS A 61 -11.74 -2.81 5.03
CA CYS A 61 -11.16 -2.82 6.36
C CYS A 61 -11.68 -1.61 7.13
N LYS A 62 -11.82 -1.76 8.45
CA LYS A 62 -12.16 -0.63 9.33
C LYS A 62 -11.00 0.34 9.50
N LEU A 63 -9.78 -0.20 9.54
CA LEU A 63 -8.56 0.49 9.95
C LEU A 63 -7.57 0.56 8.79
N LEU A 64 -6.83 1.67 8.70
CA LEU A 64 -5.74 1.84 7.72
C LEU A 64 -4.58 0.88 8.01
N GLU A 65 -4.34 0.62 9.29
CA GLU A 65 -3.35 -0.31 9.81
C GLU A 65 -3.56 -1.72 9.27
N ALA A 66 -4.83 -2.15 9.17
CA ALA A 66 -5.18 -3.45 8.62
C ALA A 66 -4.92 -3.52 7.11
N VAL A 67 -5.25 -2.46 6.38
CA VAL A 67 -4.96 -2.36 4.92
C VAL A 67 -3.46 -2.39 4.68
N ALA A 68 -2.71 -1.56 5.42
CA ALA A 68 -1.26 -1.49 5.33
C ALA A 68 -0.59 -2.83 5.66
N HIS A 69 -1.03 -3.49 6.73
CA HIS A 69 -0.56 -4.82 7.12
C HIS A 69 -0.81 -5.86 6.02
N ARG A 70 -2.04 -5.92 5.48
CA ARG A 70 -2.39 -6.86 4.41
C ARG A 70 -1.58 -6.62 3.14
N ALA A 71 -1.36 -5.36 2.76
CA ALA A 71 -0.58 -4.99 1.59
C ALA A 71 0.89 -5.40 1.76
N CYS A 72 1.52 -5.08 2.91
CA CYS A 72 2.87 -5.54 3.22
C CYS A 72 2.97 -7.06 3.21
N ALA A 73 2.03 -7.76 3.85
CA ALA A 73 2.03 -9.22 3.92
C ALA A 73 1.90 -9.85 2.52
N ALA A 74 1.02 -9.33 1.66
CA ALA A 74 0.86 -9.81 0.29
C ALA A 74 2.16 -9.66 -0.51
N VAL A 75 2.77 -8.48 -0.47
CA VAL A 75 4.03 -8.20 -1.20
C VAL A 75 5.18 -9.06 -0.67
N LEU A 76 5.38 -9.13 0.65
CA LEU A 76 6.44 -9.94 1.24
C LEU A 76 6.22 -11.45 1.02
N ALA A 77 4.98 -11.92 0.94
CA ALA A 77 4.70 -13.33 0.65
C ALA A 77 5.07 -13.70 -0.80
N GLN A 78 4.70 -12.86 -1.77
CA GLN A 78 4.88 -13.14 -3.20
C GLN A 78 6.31 -12.86 -3.69
N HIS A 79 6.97 -11.82 -3.17
CA HIS A 79 8.26 -11.36 -3.69
C HIS A 79 9.40 -11.74 -2.76
N ARG A 80 9.99 -12.93 -2.98
CA ARG A 80 11.10 -13.48 -2.16
C ARG A 80 12.32 -12.57 -2.07
N GLY A 81 12.58 -11.75 -3.09
CA GLY A 81 13.68 -10.78 -3.12
C GLY A 81 13.49 -9.54 -2.23
N VAL A 82 12.28 -9.29 -1.73
CA VAL A 82 12.00 -8.18 -0.80
C VAL A 82 12.32 -8.60 0.63
N ARG A 83 13.27 -7.90 1.25
CA ARG A 83 13.71 -8.12 2.65
C ARG A 83 12.90 -7.31 3.65
N GLU A 84 12.60 -6.07 3.28
CA GLU A 84 11.84 -5.13 4.09
C GLU A 84 10.94 -4.30 3.18
N MET A 85 9.80 -3.89 3.72
CA MET A 85 8.89 -2.95 3.10
C MET A 85 8.45 -1.88 4.09
N ARG A 86 8.56 -0.62 3.67
CA ARG A 86 7.89 0.53 4.29
C ARG A 86 6.68 0.90 3.44
N LEU A 87 5.51 0.99 4.06
CA LEU A 87 4.28 1.38 3.37
C LEU A 87 3.56 2.47 4.16
N ALA A 88 3.27 3.58 3.49
CA ALA A 88 2.42 4.63 4.01
C ALA A 88 1.09 4.63 3.24
N ILE A 89 -0.03 4.68 3.95
CA ILE A 89 -1.37 4.82 3.38
C ILE A 89 -2.10 5.97 4.05
N ARG A 90 -2.67 6.88 3.24
CA ARG A 90 -3.31 8.11 3.71
C ARG A 90 -4.67 8.31 3.06
N LYS A 91 -5.62 8.80 3.84
CA LYS A 91 -6.92 9.33 3.39
C LYS A 91 -6.75 10.80 3.02
N LEU A 92 -7.34 11.19 1.89
CA LEU A 92 -7.41 12.60 1.47
C LEU A 92 -8.69 13.30 1.94
N SER A 93 -9.71 12.53 2.31
CA SER A 93 -10.95 13.04 2.87
C SER A 93 -11.19 12.38 4.22
N ILE A 94 -11.49 13.18 5.24
CA ILE A 94 -11.70 12.66 6.60
C ILE A 94 -13.09 13.11 7.04
N PRO A 95 -14.13 12.29 6.79
CA PRO A 95 -15.48 12.62 7.20
C PRO A 95 -15.54 12.90 8.71
N GLY A 96 -16.18 14.00 9.08
CA GLY A 96 -16.36 14.41 10.48
C GLY A 96 -15.24 15.29 11.07
N VAL A 97 -14.19 15.61 10.31
CA VAL A 97 -13.15 16.57 10.75
C VAL A 97 -13.45 17.96 10.16
N PRO A 98 -13.68 19.00 10.99
CA PRO A 98 -14.15 20.30 10.53
C PRO A 98 -13.06 21.24 9.97
N SER A 99 -11.86 20.73 9.72
CA SER A 99 -10.70 21.52 9.24
C SER A 99 -10.22 21.03 7.89
N VAL A 100 -9.58 21.92 7.13
CA VAL A 100 -8.91 21.53 5.89
C VAL A 100 -7.66 20.75 6.26
N VAL A 101 -7.66 19.46 5.93
CA VAL A 101 -6.53 18.56 6.14
C VAL A 101 -6.14 17.99 4.78
N GLU A 102 -4.86 18.12 4.41
CA GLU A 102 -4.37 17.60 3.13
C GLU A 102 -4.46 16.07 3.07
N SER A 103 -4.01 15.40 4.15
CA SER A 103 -4.19 13.96 4.33
C SER A 103 -3.87 13.53 5.76
N VAL A 104 -4.44 12.40 6.20
CA VAL A 104 -4.04 11.69 7.43
C VAL A 104 -3.91 10.22 7.13
N GLY A 105 -2.95 9.55 7.76
CA GLY A 105 -2.77 8.13 7.55
C GLY A 105 -1.79 7.49 8.51
N VAL A 106 -1.39 6.29 8.16
CA VAL A 106 -0.42 5.49 8.93
C VAL A 106 0.74 5.09 8.04
N GLU A 107 1.87 4.86 8.67
CA GLU A 107 3.03 4.26 8.04
C GLU A 107 3.47 3.05 8.84
N VAL A 108 3.77 1.96 8.13
CA VAL A 108 4.23 0.72 8.73
C VAL A 108 5.54 0.27 8.09
N HIS A 109 6.39 -0.31 8.91
CA HIS A 109 7.66 -0.91 8.49
C HIS A 109 7.57 -2.40 8.83
N ARG A 110 7.85 -3.25 7.86
CA ARG A 110 7.74 -4.71 8.00
C ARG A 110 8.97 -5.37 7.42
N HIS A 111 9.57 -6.22 8.22
CA HIS A 111 10.61 -7.14 7.80
C HIS A 111 9.99 -8.50 7.54
N ARG A 112 10.65 -9.29 6.70
CA ARG A 112 10.30 -10.68 6.44
C ARG A 112 10.49 -11.57 7.66
#